data_AF-A0A6C0HZ05-F1
#
_entry.id   AF-A0A6C0HZ05-F1
#
_cell.length_a   1.000
_cell.length_b   1.000
_cell.length_c   1.000
_cell.angle_alpha   90.00
_cell.angle_beta   90.00
_cell.angle_gamma   90.00
#
_symmetry.space_group_name_H-M   'P 1'
#
loop_
_entity.id
_entity.type
_entity.pdbx_description
1 polymer ?
#
loop_
_entity_poly.entity_id
_entity_poly.type
_entity_poly.pdbx_seq_one_letter_code
_entity_poly.pdbx_strand_id
1 'polypeptide(L)'
;MYILVVIIILFLYLRSRFWCKQPMRHLWGLPSTGVFQTTPLWNTYCSIHVQPSTVEEIAPYTGMKPTSEYAYCSAYKNPEIKGCIVSRKVKFYYPTIMDAYYHEMIKADTESIRQSLFQTHEYFRRKNTKCAISLFSSPTRIAWLVPVTRYPLEWIRSYWFQKYPIPKASFVKGTKDNLSVLYDAWKKPFLCQMNPSLITLADRMDAKKISLFYYYQESLVAIFFFHNTMELDKDDAILDWVGTIRFTKDPIEKAISTLLYSFRKVYPILRIHQVSDTPRYHGYKQTYVNHYIYNYGTKRISPKDCFFL
;
A
#
# COMPACT_ATOMS: atom_id res chain seq x y z
N MET A 1 -24.94 31.74 29.96
CA MET A 1 -24.70 30.27 30.04
C MET A 1 -25.17 29.53 28.78
N TYR A 2 -26.42 29.71 28.32
CA TYR A 2 -26.95 29.03 27.13
C TYR A 2 -26.16 29.25 25.83
N ILE A 3 -25.67 30.47 25.57
CA ILE A 3 -24.84 30.76 24.39
C ILE A 3 -23.54 29.94 24.40
N LEU A 4 -22.89 29.80 25.56
CA LEU A 4 -21.66 29.01 25.69
C LEU A 4 -21.94 27.52 25.41
N VAL A 5 -23.06 26.99 25.90
CA VAL A 5 -23.48 25.61 25.66
C VAL A 5 -23.78 25.39 24.17
N VAL A 6 -24.46 26.32 23.51
CA VAL A 6 -24.70 26.26 22.06
C VAL A 6 -23.39 26.31 21.28
N ILE A 7 -22.44 27.18 21.64
CA ILE A 7 -21.12 27.25 21.00
C ILE A 7 -20.35 25.93 21.20
N ILE A 8 -20.40 25.33 22.40
CA ILE A 8 -19.73 24.04 22.68
C ILE A 8 -20.40 22.90 21.90
N ILE A 9 -21.73 22.83 21.86
CA ILE A 9 -22.45 21.82 21.10
C ILE A 9 -22.19 22.00 19.60
N LEU A 10 -22.21 23.24 19.08
CA LEU A 10 -21.92 23.53 17.69
C LEU A 10 -20.46 23.18 17.36
N PHE A 11 -19.51 23.49 18.25
CA PHE A 11 -18.11 23.13 18.11
C PHE A 11 -17.92 21.60 18.13
N LEU A 12 -18.57 20.88 19.04
CA LEU A 12 -18.51 19.41 19.12
C LEU A 12 -19.23 18.75 17.94
N TYR A 13 -20.33 19.32 17.46
CA TYR A 13 -21.08 18.85 16.30
C TYR A 13 -20.28 19.05 15.00
N LEU A 14 -19.74 20.26 14.81
CA LEU A 14 -18.81 20.55 13.72
C LEU A 14 -17.60 19.65 13.83
N ARG A 15 -16.99 19.50 15.02
CA ARG A 15 -15.81 18.65 15.20
C ARG A 15 -16.12 17.16 14.94
N SER A 16 -17.25 16.64 15.40
CA SER A 16 -17.62 15.24 15.19
C SER A 16 -18.01 14.93 13.74
N ARG A 17 -18.69 15.84 13.03
CA ARG A 17 -19.02 15.63 11.61
C ARG A 17 -17.90 15.98 10.64
N PHE A 18 -17.09 16.99 10.96
CA PHE A 18 -15.98 17.47 10.11
C PHE A 18 -14.78 16.52 10.19
N TRP A 19 -14.46 15.97 11.36
CA TRP A 19 -13.30 15.07 11.50
C TRP A 19 -13.61 13.61 11.18
N CYS A 20 -14.88 13.21 11.12
CA CYS A 20 -15.29 11.90 10.58
C CYS A 20 -15.34 11.88 9.04
N LYS A 21 -15.10 13.01 8.37
CA LYS A 21 -15.06 13.14 6.92
C LYS A 21 -13.75 13.81 6.53
N GLN A 22 -12.69 13.02 6.35
CA GLN A 22 -11.51 13.46 5.59
C GLN A 22 -11.95 14.24 4.34
N PRO A 23 -11.21 15.29 3.91
CA PRO A 23 -11.75 16.41 3.13
C PRO A 23 -12.70 15.94 2.04
N MET A 24 -14.00 15.99 2.35
CA MET A 24 -15.07 15.84 1.39
C MET A 24 -15.26 17.21 0.74
N ARG A 25 -15.45 17.20 -0.58
CA ARG A 25 -15.78 18.37 -1.41
C ARG A 25 -16.52 19.45 -0.60
N HIS A 26 -15.88 20.59 -0.42
CA HIS A 26 -16.62 21.79 -0.09
C HIS A 26 -17.45 22.17 -1.33
N LEU A 27 -18.78 22.20 -1.19
CA LEU A 27 -19.70 22.80 -2.16
C LEU A 27 -19.41 24.30 -2.37
N TRP A 28 -18.66 24.89 -1.46
CA TRP A 28 -18.24 26.29 -1.48
C TRP A 28 -16.73 26.30 -1.73
N GLY A 29 -16.35 26.54 -2.99
CA GLY A 29 -14.97 26.72 -3.42
C GLY A 29 -14.40 28.02 -2.87
N LEU A 30 -14.12 28.07 -1.55
CA LEU A 30 -13.19 29.04 -1.02
C LEU A 30 -11.80 28.66 -1.55
N PRO A 31 -11.08 29.55 -2.24
CA PRO A 31 -9.75 29.28 -2.73
C PRO A 31 -8.81 29.17 -1.53
N SER A 32 -8.70 27.96 -0.98
CA SER A 32 -7.70 27.69 0.04
C SER A 32 -6.38 27.43 -0.68
N THR A 33 -5.36 28.20 -0.30
CA THR A 33 -3.96 27.93 -0.59
C THR A 33 -3.57 26.65 0.17
N GLY A 34 -3.86 25.50 -0.43
CA GLY A 34 -3.65 24.21 0.17
C GLY A 34 -3.57 23.09 -0.85
N VAL A 35 -3.13 21.92 -0.40
CA VAL A 35 -2.80 20.71 -1.19
C VAL A 35 -4.00 20.15 -1.98
N PHE A 36 -5.21 20.73 -1.90
CA PHE A 36 -6.42 20.21 -2.54
C PHE A 36 -7.24 21.33 -3.19
N GLN A 37 -6.80 21.82 -4.35
CA GLN A 37 -7.63 22.68 -5.21
C GLN A 37 -8.60 21.85 -6.05
N THR A 38 -9.78 22.41 -6.37
CA THR A 38 -10.83 21.77 -7.18
C THR A 38 -10.48 21.73 -8.66
N THR A 39 -9.67 22.68 -9.11
CA THR A 39 -8.96 22.68 -10.38
C THR A 39 -7.53 22.19 -10.16
N PRO A 40 -6.94 21.40 -11.07
CA PRO A 40 -5.52 21.13 -10.99
C PRO A 40 -4.79 22.47 -10.99
N LEU A 41 -3.75 22.62 -10.18
CA LEU A 41 -2.77 23.67 -10.45
C LEU A 41 -2.29 23.40 -11.87
N TRP A 42 -2.68 24.25 -12.83
CA TRP A 42 -2.14 24.24 -14.18
C TRP A 42 -0.68 24.66 -14.05
N ASN A 43 0.13 23.69 -13.64
CA ASN A 43 1.52 23.85 -13.39
C ASN A 43 2.22 23.55 -14.71
N THR A 44 3.00 24.51 -15.20
CA THR A 44 3.92 24.38 -16.34
C THR A 44 4.82 23.13 -16.29
N TYR A 45 4.95 22.47 -15.12
CA TYR A 45 5.75 21.28 -14.90
C TYR A 45 4.98 19.95 -15.00
N CYS A 46 3.65 19.91 -15.11
CA CYS A 46 2.89 18.64 -15.14
C CYS A 46 2.20 18.45 -16.49
N SER A 47 2.83 17.73 -17.41
CA SER A 47 2.15 17.20 -18.59
C SER A 47 1.46 15.88 -18.24
N ILE A 48 0.18 15.82 -18.56
CA ILE A 48 -0.67 14.71 -18.16
C ILE A 48 -0.83 13.83 -19.38
N HIS A 49 -0.04 12.78 -19.42
CA HIS A 49 -0.16 11.77 -20.46
C HIS A 49 -1.26 10.79 -20.06
N VAL A 50 -2.52 11.16 -20.34
CA VAL A 50 -3.66 10.24 -20.28
C VAL A 50 -3.79 9.54 -21.63
N GLN A 51 -2.75 8.83 -22.09
CA GLN A 51 -2.87 7.98 -23.27
C GLN A 51 -2.18 6.61 -23.09
N PRO A 52 -2.83 5.52 -23.56
CA PRO A 52 -2.22 4.18 -23.58
C PRO A 52 -0.87 4.13 -24.32
N SER A 53 -0.70 4.96 -25.35
CA SER A 53 0.50 5.04 -26.21
C SER A 53 1.75 5.51 -25.45
N THR A 54 1.61 6.46 -24.52
CA THR A 54 2.74 6.90 -23.69
C THR A 54 3.18 5.87 -22.65
N VAL A 55 2.33 4.89 -22.30
CA VAL A 55 2.74 3.82 -21.38
C VAL A 55 3.78 2.91 -22.05
N GLU A 56 3.82 2.82 -23.38
CA GLU A 56 4.87 2.11 -24.12
C GLU A 56 6.23 2.81 -24.02
N GLU A 57 6.27 4.15 -23.92
CA GLU A 57 7.51 4.92 -23.75
C GLU A 57 8.13 4.79 -22.35
N ILE A 58 7.31 4.57 -21.31
CA ILE A 58 7.74 4.38 -19.92
C ILE A 58 7.77 2.92 -19.46
N ALA A 59 7.25 1.99 -20.26
CA ALA A 59 7.36 0.55 -20.05
C ALA A 59 8.81 0.07 -19.83
N PRO A 60 9.85 0.62 -20.51
CA PRO A 60 11.24 0.25 -20.24
C PRO A 60 11.70 0.61 -18.82
N TYR A 61 11.21 1.74 -18.28
CA TYR A 61 11.64 2.26 -16.97
C TYR A 61 10.83 1.68 -15.80
N THR A 62 9.59 1.27 -16.05
CA THR A 62 8.65 0.77 -15.02
C THR A 62 8.44 -0.75 -15.07
N GLY A 63 8.81 -1.40 -16.18
CA GLY A 63 8.52 -2.81 -16.44
C GLY A 63 7.02 -3.13 -16.40
N MET A 64 6.15 -2.17 -16.75
CA MET A 64 4.70 -2.33 -16.75
C MET A 64 4.16 -2.35 -18.19
N LYS A 65 3.34 -3.35 -18.53
CA LYS A 65 2.55 -3.32 -19.77
C LYS A 65 1.34 -2.38 -19.60
N PRO A 66 0.96 -1.60 -20.62
CA PRO A 66 -0.27 -0.82 -20.58
C PRO A 66 -1.46 -1.75 -20.39
N THR A 67 -2.18 -1.62 -19.27
CA THR A 67 -3.50 -2.23 -19.10
C THR A 67 -4.47 -1.16 -18.64
N SER A 68 -5.77 -1.38 -18.89
CA SER A 68 -6.87 -0.51 -18.42
C SER A 68 -6.95 -0.37 -16.90
N GLU A 69 -6.09 -1.05 -16.14
CA GLU A 69 -6.06 -1.07 -14.68
C GLU A 69 -5.18 0.01 -14.07
N TYR A 70 -4.25 0.60 -14.83
CA TYR A 70 -3.28 1.59 -14.32
C TYR A 70 -3.63 3.02 -14.74
N ALA A 71 -3.36 3.97 -13.85
CA ALA A 71 -3.35 5.40 -14.17
C ALA A 71 -2.00 6.01 -13.81
N TYR A 72 -1.47 6.82 -14.72
CA TYR A 72 -0.13 7.40 -14.65
C TYR A 72 -0.18 8.92 -14.74
N CYS A 73 0.70 9.60 -14.02
CA CYS A 73 0.97 11.02 -14.21
C CYS A 73 2.45 11.30 -13.94
N SER A 74 3.03 12.16 -14.76
CA SER A 74 4.44 12.56 -14.69
C SER A 74 4.57 14.08 -14.66
N ALA A 75 5.66 14.55 -14.07
CA ALA A 75 6.05 15.94 -14.07
C ALA A 75 7.40 16.06 -14.78
N TYR A 76 7.49 17.04 -15.69
CA TYR A 76 8.67 17.30 -16.49
C TYR A 76 9.20 18.70 -16.27
N LYS A 77 10.52 18.84 -16.41
CA LYS A 77 11.19 20.13 -16.58
C LYS A 77 12.30 19.97 -17.61
N ASN A 78 11.99 20.30 -18.87
CA ASN A 78 12.89 20.38 -20.03
C ASN A 78 14.09 19.41 -20.05
N PRO A 79 14.08 18.26 -20.75
CA PRO A 79 13.05 17.22 -20.95
C PRO A 79 13.05 16.18 -19.80
N GLU A 80 13.60 16.54 -18.65
CA GLU A 80 13.87 15.62 -17.55
C GLU A 80 12.60 15.32 -16.74
N ILE A 81 12.39 14.04 -16.39
CA ILE A 81 11.31 13.63 -15.47
C ILE A 81 11.70 14.06 -14.05
N LYS A 82 10.92 14.97 -13.47
CA LYS A 82 11.09 15.48 -12.10
C LYS A 82 10.18 14.79 -11.08
N GLY A 83 9.29 13.92 -11.54
CA GLY A 83 8.48 13.06 -10.70
C GLY A 83 7.45 12.25 -11.47
N CYS A 84 6.97 11.19 -10.82
CA CYS A 84 5.95 10.31 -11.36
C CYS A 84 5.05 9.77 -10.24
N ILE A 85 3.80 9.54 -10.58
CA ILE A 85 2.82 8.82 -9.78
C ILE A 85 2.18 7.71 -10.61
N VAL A 86 2.18 6.50 -10.07
CA VAL A 86 1.51 5.31 -10.63
C VAL A 86 0.43 4.88 -9.66
N SER A 87 -0.76 4.61 -10.19
CA SER A 87 -1.83 3.98 -9.43
C SER A 87 -2.47 2.83 -10.19
N ARG A 88 -3.16 1.95 -9.47
CA ARG A 88 -3.97 0.88 -10.05
C ARG A 88 -5.33 0.78 -9.41
N LYS A 89 -6.33 0.31 -10.16
CA LYS A 89 -7.63 -0.04 -9.59
C LYS A 89 -7.49 -1.27 -8.69
N VAL A 90 -8.10 -1.22 -7.50
CA VAL A 90 -8.12 -2.31 -6.54
C VAL A 90 -9.52 -2.48 -5.94
N LYS A 91 -9.82 -3.71 -5.52
CA LYS A 91 -10.95 -3.98 -4.62
C LYS A 91 -10.45 -3.82 -3.19
N PHE A 92 -11.14 -2.98 -2.44
CA PHE A 92 -10.80 -2.63 -1.07
C PHE A 92 -11.97 -2.90 -0.15
N TYR A 93 -11.74 -3.54 0.99
CA TYR A 93 -12.75 -3.87 1.97
C TYR A 93 -12.56 -3.02 3.23
N TYR A 94 -13.53 -2.15 3.54
CA TYR A 94 -13.52 -1.31 4.74
C TYR A 94 -14.86 -0.57 4.99
N PRO A 95 -15.74 -1.02 5.91
CA PRO A 95 -16.14 -2.40 6.19
C PRO A 95 -17.03 -3.00 5.07
N THR A 96 -17.21 -2.28 3.96
CA THR A 96 -17.87 -2.76 2.75
C THR A 96 -16.85 -2.86 1.63
N ILE A 97 -17.14 -3.68 0.62
CA ILE A 97 -16.30 -3.77 -0.58
C ILE A 97 -16.55 -2.53 -1.44
N MET A 98 -15.47 -1.85 -1.80
CA MET A 98 -15.48 -0.67 -2.66
C MET A 98 -14.35 -0.75 -3.69
N ASP A 99 -14.60 -0.17 -4.86
CA ASP A 99 -13.55 0.10 -5.83
C ASP A 99 -12.74 1.31 -5.36
N ALA A 100 -11.41 1.17 -5.33
CA ALA A 100 -10.48 2.25 -5.02
C ALA A 100 -9.32 2.28 -6.04
N TYR A 101 -8.60 3.40 -6.09
CA TYR A 101 -7.30 3.47 -6.76
C TYR A 101 -6.18 3.46 -5.72
N TYR A 102 -5.28 2.47 -5.78
CA TYR A 102 -4.10 2.42 -4.92
C TYR A 102 -2.91 3.07 -5.62
N HIS A 103 -2.35 4.10 -5.00
CA HIS A 103 -1.12 4.76 -5.45
C HIS A 103 0.08 3.93 -4.98
N GLU A 104 0.75 3.27 -5.92
CA GLU A 104 1.85 2.35 -5.63
C GLU A 104 3.19 3.08 -5.51
N MET A 105 3.47 4.00 -6.44
CA MET A 105 4.78 4.63 -6.57
C MET A 105 4.60 6.13 -6.75
N ILE A 106 5.05 6.90 -5.76
CA ILE A 106 5.07 8.36 -5.81
C ILE A 106 6.53 8.79 -5.61
N LYS A 107 7.16 9.27 -6.68
CA LYS A 107 8.50 9.87 -6.63
C LYS A 107 8.44 11.27 -7.19
N ALA A 108 9.12 12.20 -6.53
CA ALA A 108 9.22 13.58 -6.97
C ALA A 108 10.46 14.22 -6.36
N ASP A 109 11.14 15.06 -7.14
CA ASP A 109 12.36 15.76 -6.72
C ASP A 109 12.08 16.78 -5.62
N THR A 110 10.86 17.34 -5.61
CA THR A 110 10.45 18.35 -4.64
C THR A 110 9.03 18.08 -4.13
N GLU A 111 8.75 18.60 -2.94
CA GLU A 111 7.41 18.54 -2.34
C GLU A 111 6.34 19.21 -3.22
N SER A 112 6.67 20.34 -3.83
CA SER A 112 5.76 21.07 -4.72
C SER A 112 5.35 20.24 -5.94
N ILE A 113 6.32 19.54 -6.54
CA ILE A 113 6.06 18.62 -7.66
C ILE A 113 5.21 17.45 -7.18
N ARG A 114 5.52 16.87 -6.02
CA ARG A 114 4.73 15.78 -5.44
C ARG A 114 3.26 16.16 -5.24
N GLN A 115 3.01 17.35 -4.70
CA GLN A 115 1.65 17.87 -4.50
C GLN A 115 0.93 18.09 -5.83
N SER A 116 1.64 18.66 -6.82
CA SER A 116 1.09 18.87 -8.18
C SER A 116 0.72 17.54 -8.83
N LEU A 117 1.60 16.53 -8.76
CA LEU A 117 1.35 15.18 -9.27
C LEU A 117 0.12 14.55 -8.61
N PHE A 118 0.02 14.62 -7.28
CA PHE A 118 -1.11 14.03 -6.55
C PHE A 118 -2.43 14.70 -6.92
N GLN A 119 -2.50 16.04 -6.89
CA GLN A 119 -3.72 16.79 -7.27
C GLN A 119 -4.14 16.47 -8.70
N THR A 120 -3.18 16.49 -9.61
CA THR A 120 -3.40 16.30 -11.04
C THR A 120 -3.90 14.88 -11.31
N HIS A 121 -3.18 13.87 -10.81
CA HIS A 121 -3.58 12.48 -10.94
C HIS A 121 -4.98 12.22 -10.36
N GLU A 122 -5.25 12.73 -9.15
CA GLU A 122 -6.55 12.60 -8.49
C GLU A 122 -7.69 13.22 -9.30
N TYR A 123 -7.48 14.41 -9.87
CA TYR A 123 -8.45 15.13 -10.70
C TYR A 123 -8.81 14.37 -11.97
N PHE A 124 -7.80 13.96 -12.74
CA PHE A 124 -8.01 13.26 -14.00
C PHE A 124 -8.65 11.89 -13.79
N ARG A 125 -8.17 11.13 -12.80
CA ARG A 125 -8.79 9.85 -12.45
C ARG A 125 -10.25 10.02 -12.03
N ARG A 126 -10.63 11.09 -11.33
CA ARG A 126 -12.05 11.36 -10.98
C ARG A 126 -12.92 11.75 -12.15
N LYS A 127 -12.37 12.46 -13.14
CA LYS A 127 -13.11 12.80 -14.36
C LYS A 127 -13.33 11.59 -15.25
N ASN A 128 -12.35 10.70 -15.33
CA ASN A 128 -12.35 9.58 -16.27
C ASN A 128 -12.88 8.27 -15.65
N THR A 129 -13.05 8.20 -14.33
CA THR A 129 -13.52 7.00 -13.64
C THR A 129 -14.63 7.33 -12.66
N LYS A 130 -15.55 6.39 -12.44
CA LYS A 130 -16.59 6.50 -11.40
C LYS A 130 -16.05 6.25 -9.97
N CYS A 131 -14.74 6.05 -9.81
CA CYS A 131 -14.11 5.72 -8.54
C CYS A 131 -13.68 6.99 -7.79
N ALA A 132 -14.35 7.27 -6.67
CA ALA A 132 -14.13 8.49 -5.89
C ALA A 132 -13.02 8.36 -4.83
N ILE A 133 -12.57 7.15 -4.53
CA ILE A 133 -11.72 6.80 -3.39
C ILE A 133 -10.32 6.45 -3.88
N SER A 134 -9.31 6.91 -3.14
CA SER A 134 -7.92 6.53 -3.37
C SER A 134 -7.30 6.00 -2.09
N LEU A 135 -6.32 5.12 -2.24
CA LEU A 135 -5.53 4.52 -1.18
C LEU A 135 -4.07 4.85 -1.43
N PHE A 136 -3.31 5.15 -0.39
CA PHE A 136 -1.87 5.34 -0.52
C PHE A 136 -1.17 5.10 0.82
N SER A 137 0.12 4.78 0.73
CA SER A 137 0.99 4.68 1.89
C SER A 137 1.94 5.88 1.95
N SER A 138 2.31 6.29 3.16
CA SER A 138 3.32 7.32 3.39
C SER A 138 4.15 7.01 4.64
N PRO A 139 5.48 7.19 4.59
CA PRO A 139 6.32 7.06 5.76
C PRO A 139 6.12 8.23 6.75
N THR A 140 5.74 9.40 6.22
CA THR A 140 5.47 10.59 7.01
C THR A 140 3.98 10.75 7.29
N ARG A 141 3.67 11.27 8.48
CA ARG A 141 2.29 11.59 8.83
C ARG A 141 1.87 12.85 8.07
N ILE A 142 0.77 12.76 7.35
CA ILE A 142 0.15 13.91 6.69
C ILE A 142 -0.77 14.62 7.70
N ALA A 143 -0.57 15.93 7.86
CA ALA A 143 -1.44 16.75 8.71
C ALA A 143 -2.89 16.68 8.22
N TRP A 144 -3.85 16.70 9.16
CA TRP A 144 -5.30 16.67 8.87
C TRP A 144 -5.86 15.38 8.27
N LEU A 145 -5.01 14.41 7.90
CA LEU A 145 -5.44 13.08 7.51
C LEU A 145 -5.26 12.09 8.66
N VAL A 146 -6.32 11.31 8.91
CA VAL A 146 -6.28 10.18 9.84
C VAL A 146 -5.89 8.94 9.02
N PRO A 147 -4.76 8.29 9.33
CA PRO A 147 -4.42 7.04 8.65
C PRO A 147 -5.38 5.93 9.10
N VAL A 148 -5.79 5.07 8.16
CA VAL A 148 -6.58 3.87 8.47
C VAL A 148 -5.79 2.94 9.36
N THR A 149 -4.49 2.80 9.12
CA THR A 149 -3.58 2.12 10.02
C THR A 149 -2.20 2.73 9.98
N ARG A 150 -1.46 2.55 11.08
CA ARG A 150 -0.05 2.93 11.21
C ARG A 150 0.69 1.78 11.87
N TYR A 151 1.74 1.30 11.25
CA TYR A 151 2.53 0.18 11.74
C TYR A 151 4.04 0.41 11.57
N PRO A 152 4.87 -0.24 12.40
CA PRO A 152 6.32 -0.24 12.21
C PRO A 152 6.74 -1.09 11.00
N LEU A 153 7.72 -0.60 10.26
CA LEU A 153 8.43 -1.31 9.21
C LEU A 153 9.86 -1.54 9.69
N GLU A 154 10.13 -2.78 10.08
CA GLU A 154 11.39 -3.21 10.68
C GLU A 154 12.40 -3.58 9.61
N TRP A 155 13.59 -3.00 9.67
CA TRP A 155 14.70 -3.30 8.77
C TRP A 155 15.65 -4.26 9.47
N ILE A 156 15.78 -5.46 8.92
CA ILE A 156 16.49 -6.56 9.57
C ILE A 156 17.52 -7.13 8.62
N ARG A 157 18.72 -7.42 9.14
CA ARG A 157 19.73 -8.13 8.36
C ARG A 157 19.35 -9.61 8.26
N SER A 158 19.33 -10.14 7.05
CA SER A 158 18.90 -11.52 6.81
C SER A 158 19.81 -12.57 7.47
N TYR A 159 21.07 -12.21 7.78
CA TYR A 159 21.98 -13.09 8.52
C TYR A 159 21.61 -13.28 10.00
N TRP A 160 20.67 -12.51 10.56
CA TRP A 160 20.18 -12.72 11.93
C TRP A 160 19.24 -13.92 12.05
N PHE A 161 18.66 -14.37 10.94
CA PHE A 161 17.79 -15.54 10.94
C PHE A 161 18.62 -16.83 10.95
N GLN A 162 18.03 -17.89 11.49
CA GLN A 162 18.66 -19.19 11.67
C GLN A 162 17.81 -20.27 11.01
N LYS A 163 18.48 -21.28 10.46
CA LYS A 163 17.82 -22.48 9.96
C LYS A 163 17.54 -23.42 11.13
N TYR A 164 16.29 -23.80 11.32
CA TYR A 164 15.89 -24.80 12.31
C TYR A 164 15.43 -26.09 11.61
N PRO A 165 15.67 -27.27 12.19
CA PRO A 165 14.99 -28.49 11.78
C PRO A 165 13.52 -28.40 12.21
N ILE A 166 12.60 -28.65 11.28
CA ILE A 166 11.15 -28.60 11.54
C ILE A 166 10.55 -29.93 11.06
N PRO A 167 10.27 -30.87 11.98
CA PRO A 167 9.79 -32.19 11.60
C PRO A 167 8.40 -32.11 10.98
N LYS A 168 8.18 -32.90 9.92
CA LYS A 168 6.90 -32.98 9.19
C LYS A 168 6.38 -31.64 8.65
N ALA A 169 7.25 -30.67 8.46
CA ALA A 169 6.85 -29.38 7.93
C ALA A 169 7.51 -29.10 6.59
N SER A 170 6.79 -28.39 5.72
CA SER A 170 7.28 -28.04 4.39
C SER A 170 6.87 -26.64 4.00
N PHE A 171 7.74 -26.00 3.21
CA PHE A 171 7.44 -24.77 2.52
C PHE A 171 7.18 -25.09 1.06
N VAL A 172 6.01 -24.71 0.56
CA VAL A 172 5.65 -24.82 -0.86
C VAL A 172 5.63 -23.41 -1.42
N LYS A 173 6.47 -23.13 -2.42
CA LYS A 173 6.42 -21.85 -3.13
C LYS A 173 5.12 -21.78 -3.94
N GLY A 174 4.43 -20.64 -3.86
CA GLY A 174 3.24 -20.41 -4.66
C GLY A 174 3.58 -20.33 -6.15
N THR A 175 2.69 -20.90 -6.95
CA THR A 175 2.67 -20.87 -8.42
C THR A 175 1.25 -20.50 -8.86
N LYS A 176 1.03 -20.24 -10.14
CA LYS A 176 -0.33 -19.97 -10.64
C LYS A 176 -1.30 -21.12 -10.37
N ASP A 177 -0.79 -22.35 -10.39
CA ASP A 177 -1.60 -23.57 -10.30
C ASP A 177 -2.17 -23.82 -8.90
N ASN A 178 -1.56 -23.24 -7.85
CA ASN A 178 -1.99 -23.41 -6.47
C ASN A 178 -2.57 -22.12 -5.84
N LEU A 179 -2.84 -21.10 -6.66
CA LEU A 179 -3.45 -19.85 -6.20
C LEU A 179 -4.88 -20.03 -5.65
N SER A 180 -5.55 -21.11 -6.02
CA SER A 180 -6.90 -21.42 -5.53
C SER A 180 -6.97 -21.51 -4.01
N VAL A 181 -5.87 -21.90 -3.34
CA VAL A 181 -5.74 -21.92 -1.87
C VAL A 181 -6.02 -20.54 -1.25
N LEU A 182 -5.78 -19.45 -1.99
CA LEU A 182 -6.02 -18.10 -1.50
C LEU A 182 -7.50 -17.72 -1.45
N TYR A 183 -8.39 -18.41 -2.18
CA TYR A 183 -9.82 -18.07 -2.14
C TYR A 183 -10.38 -18.15 -0.72
N ASP A 184 -10.01 -19.18 0.03
CA ASP A 184 -10.42 -19.33 1.42
C ASP A 184 -9.60 -18.43 2.36
N ALA A 185 -8.32 -18.22 2.05
CA ALA A 185 -7.47 -17.29 2.81
C ALA A 185 -8.04 -15.86 2.78
N TRP A 186 -8.56 -15.41 1.65
CA TRP A 186 -9.15 -14.08 1.49
C TRP A 186 -10.48 -13.90 2.22
N LYS A 187 -11.18 -14.98 2.56
CA LYS A 187 -12.38 -14.92 3.41
C LYS A 187 -12.03 -14.64 4.88
N LYS A 188 -10.75 -14.68 5.27
CA LYS A 188 -10.32 -14.36 6.63
C LYS A 188 -10.74 -12.92 7.00
N PRO A 189 -11.28 -12.68 8.21
CA PRO A 189 -11.96 -11.43 8.55
C PRO A 189 -10.99 -10.30 8.95
N PHE A 190 -10.06 -9.91 8.07
CA PHE A 190 -9.39 -8.62 8.27
C PHE A 190 -10.41 -7.49 8.14
N LEU A 191 -10.39 -6.53 9.06
CA LEU A 191 -11.32 -5.40 9.06
C LEU A 191 -11.00 -4.38 7.96
N CYS A 192 -9.78 -4.41 7.43
CA CYS A 192 -9.30 -3.57 6.34
C CYS A 192 -8.46 -4.42 5.39
N GLN A 193 -8.90 -4.61 4.15
CA GLN A 193 -8.21 -5.52 3.24
C GLN A 193 -8.12 -4.96 1.83
N MET A 194 -6.94 -5.03 1.24
CA MET A 194 -6.70 -4.78 -0.17
C MET A 194 -6.11 -6.05 -0.79
N ASN A 195 -6.92 -6.76 -1.57
CA ASN A 195 -6.47 -7.95 -2.29
C ASN A 195 -6.43 -7.67 -3.79
N PRO A 196 -5.38 -8.09 -4.50
CA PRO A 196 -5.42 -8.20 -5.95
C PRO A 196 -6.43 -9.28 -6.37
N SER A 197 -6.90 -9.23 -7.61
CA SER A 197 -7.53 -10.40 -8.22
C SER A 197 -6.51 -11.54 -8.35
N LEU A 198 -6.96 -12.80 -8.48
CA LEU A 198 -6.00 -13.91 -8.65
C LEU A 198 -5.23 -13.78 -9.97
N ILE A 199 -5.85 -13.25 -11.01
CA ILE A 199 -5.20 -12.96 -12.30
C ILE A 199 -4.08 -11.94 -12.10
N THR A 200 -4.38 -10.81 -11.44
CA THR A 200 -3.39 -9.78 -11.13
C THR A 200 -2.25 -10.34 -10.27
N LEU A 201 -2.57 -11.17 -9.27
CA LEU A 201 -1.56 -11.80 -8.42
C LEU A 201 -0.66 -12.77 -9.20
N ALA A 202 -1.26 -13.59 -10.06
CA ALA A 202 -0.56 -14.51 -10.96
C ALA A 202 0.42 -13.76 -11.87
N ASP A 203 -0.01 -12.65 -12.46
CA ASP A 203 0.84 -11.82 -13.33
C ASP A 203 2.00 -11.18 -12.55
N ARG A 204 1.74 -10.73 -11.32
CA ARG A 204 2.79 -10.19 -10.44
C ARG A 204 3.79 -11.27 -10.00
N MET A 205 3.36 -12.52 -9.84
CA MET A 205 4.24 -13.65 -9.53
C MET A 205 5.12 -14.03 -10.71
N ASP A 206 4.57 -14.06 -11.93
CA ASP A 206 5.34 -14.29 -13.16
C ASP A 206 6.38 -13.21 -13.40
N ALA A 207 6.00 -11.95 -13.16
CA ALA A 207 6.91 -10.82 -13.21
C ALA A 207 7.94 -10.82 -12.06
N LYS A 208 7.94 -11.84 -11.19
CA LYS A 208 8.81 -11.97 -10.01
C LYS A 208 8.74 -10.76 -9.06
N LYS A 209 7.62 -10.03 -9.08
CA LYS A 209 7.34 -8.88 -8.19
C LYS A 209 6.81 -9.37 -6.85
N ILE A 210 6.00 -10.42 -6.85
CA ILE A 210 5.47 -11.04 -5.63
C ILE A 210 5.92 -12.50 -5.55
N SER A 211 6.28 -12.96 -4.35
CA SER A 211 6.50 -14.37 -4.05
C SER A 211 5.63 -14.78 -2.86
N LEU A 212 5.03 -15.97 -2.97
CA LEU A 212 4.19 -16.55 -1.94
C LEU A 212 4.83 -17.83 -1.43
N PHE A 213 4.71 -18.09 -0.14
CA PHE A 213 5.11 -19.36 0.45
C PHE A 213 4.02 -19.88 1.36
N TYR A 214 3.56 -21.10 1.09
CA TYR A 214 2.65 -21.84 1.94
C TYR A 214 3.46 -22.68 2.91
N TYR A 215 3.11 -22.62 4.19
CA TYR A 215 3.72 -23.45 5.22
C TYR A 215 2.73 -24.51 5.68
N TYR A 216 3.13 -25.76 5.52
CA TYR A 216 2.34 -26.92 5.89
C TYR A 216 2.99 -27.65 7.06
N GLN A 217 2.16 -28.10 8.00
CA GLN A 217 2.51 -29.04 9.06
C GLN A 217 1.30 -29.95 9.26
N GLU A 218 1.23 -31.03 8.48
CA GLU A 218 0.06 -31.90 8.27
C GLU A 218 -1.15 -31.21 7.59
N SER A 219 -1.35 -29.91 7.82
CA SER A 219 -2.32 -29.02 7.16
C SER A 219 -1.72 -27.65 6.87
N LEU A 220 -2.43 -26.79 6.13
CA LEU A 220 -1.98 -25.42 5.84
C LEU A 220 -2.00 -24.57 7.11
N VAL A 221 -0.83 -24.13 7.57
CA VAL A 221 -0.67 -23.36 8.80
C VAL A 221 -0.60 -21.86 8.53
N ALA A 222 0.16 -21.44 7.51
CA ALA A 222 0.34 -20.03 7.19
C ALA A 222 0.68 -19.79 5.71
N ILE A 223 0.41 -18.56 5.26
CA ILE A 223 0.81 -18.03 3.96
C ILE A 223 1.63 -16.78 4.18
N PHE A 224 2.82 -16.74 3.59
CA PHE A 224 3.74 -15.61 3.65
C PHE A 224 3.78 -14.90 2.30
N PHE A 225 3.67 -13.57 2.35
CA PHE A 225 3.64 -12.72 1.16
C PHE A 225 4.90 -11.87 1.13
N PHE A 226 5.68 -11.99 0.05
CA PHE A 226 6.90 -11.22 -0.16
C PHE A 226 6.79 -10.39 -1.42
N HIS A 227 7.28 -9.15 -1.36
CA HIS A 227 7.36 -8.25 -2.49
C HIS A 227 8.84 -7.94 -2.78
N ASN A 228 9.25 -8.19 -4.01
CA ASN A 228 10.58 -7.88 -4.50
C ASN A 228 10.59 -6.41 -4.90
N THR A 229 11.32 -5.59 -4.15
CA THR A 229 11.43 -4.16 -4.41
C THR A 229 12.65 -3.86 -5.27
N MET A 230 12.55 -2.81 -6.08
CA MET A 230 13.68 -2.27 -6.82
C MET A 230 14.52 -1.29 -5.97
N GLU A 231 14.11 -1.06 -4.71
CA GLU A 231 14.86 -0.22 -3.77
C GLU A 231 16.10 -0.95 -3.24
N LEU A 232 17.18 -0.19 -3.10
CA LEU A 232 18.45 -0.63 -2.54
C LEU A 232 18.77 0.20 -1.28
N ASP A 233 19.43 -0.40 -0.30
CA ASP A 233 20.01 0.32 0.85
C ASP A 233 21.53 0.15 0.82
N LYS A 234 22.24 1.19 0.37
CA LYS A 234 23.69 1.13 0.13
C LYS A 234 24.08 -0.05 -0.77
N ASP A 235 23.39 -0.17 -1.90
CA ASP A 235 23.56 -1.24 -2.90
C ASP A 235 23.11 -2.65 -2.46
N ASP A 236 22.71 -2.83 -1.19
CA ASP A 236 22.12 -4.09 -0.74
C ASP A 236 20.69 -4.25 -1.27
N ALA A 237 20.41 -5.41 -1.87
CA ALA A 237 19.07 -5.79 -2.29
C ALA A 237 18.13 -6.00 -1.08
N ILE A 238 16.89 -5.55 -1.23
CA ILE A 238 15.88 -5.57 -0.18
C ILE A 238 14.73 -6.50 -0.59
N LEU A 239 14.24 -7.29 0.36
CA LEU A 239 12.98 -8.04 0.24
C LEU A 239 11.97 -7.54 1.26
N ASP A 240 10.77 -7.20 0.80
CA ASP A 240 9.68 -6.81 1.68
C ASP A 240 8.87 -8.04 2.07
N TRP A 241 8.75 -8.33 3.35
CA TRP A 241 7.74 -9.23 3.87
C TRP A 241 6.48 -8.42 4.20
N VAL A 242 5.52 -8.42 3.28
CA VAL A 242 4.39 -7.49 3.28
C VAL A 242 3.20 -7.96 4.12
N GLY A 243 3.13 -9.26 4.43
CA GLY A 243 2.07 -9.78 5.28
C GLY A 243 2.12 -11.29 5.50
N THR A 244 1.31 -11.73 6.44
CA THR A 244 1.13 -13.14 6.80
C THR A 244 -0.34 -13.40 7.05
N ILE A 245 -0.83 -14.52 6.54
CA ILE A 245 -2.15 -15.07 6.89
C ILE A 245 -1.92 -16.37 7.64
N ARG A 246 -2.30 -16.41 8.92
CA ARG A 246 -2.24 -17.61 9.78
C ARG A 246 -3.59 -18.31 9.89
N PHE A 247 -3.58 -19.63 9.87
CA PHE A 247 -4.76 -20.49 10.07
C PHE A 247 -4.75 -21.20 11.42
N THR A 248 -3.58 -21.34 12.06
CA THR A 248 -3.45 -21.94 13.40
C THR A 248 -2.82 -20.97 14.40
N LYS A 249 -3.01 -21.26 15.69
CA LYS A 249 -2.38 -20.53 16.80
C LYS A 249 -0.98 -21.05 17.13
N ASP A 250 -0.56 -22.15 16.51
CA ASP A 250 0.69 -22.82 16.86
C ASP A 250 1.89 -21.91 16.60
N PRO A 251 2.97 -22.01 17.41
CA PRO A 251 4.19 -21.24 17.18
C PRO A 251 4.78 -21.54 15.80
N ILE A 252 5.03 -20.49 15.02
CA ILE A 252 5.60 -20.59 13.66
C ILE A 252 6.92 -19.82 13.53
N GLU A 253 7.48 -19.32 14.63
CA GLU A 253 8.66 -18.44 14.63
C GLU A 253 9.90 -19.16 14.08
N LYS A 254 10.08 -20.44 14.43
CA LYS A 254 11.16 -21.28 13.89
C LYS A 254 10.98 -21.54 12.39
N ALA A 255 9.73 -21.71 11.94
CA ALA A 255 9.39 -21.85 10.53
C ALA A 255 9.71 -20.58 9.76
N ILE A 256 9.25 -19.43 10.25
CA ILE A 256 9.56 -18.13 9.66
C ILE A 256 11.07 -17.91 9.60
N SER A 257 11.80 -18.10 10.70
CA SER A 257 13.26 -17.89 10.72
C SER A 257 13.97 -18.78 9.69
N THR A 258 13.52 -20.03 9.56
CA THR A 258 14.04 -20.96 8.54
C THR A 258 13.76 -20.49 7.11
N LEU A 259 12.54 -19.98 6.84
CA LEU A 259 12.18 -19.42 5.54
C LEU A 259 13.02 -18.16 5.24
N LEU A 260 13.09 -17.22 6.17
CA LEU A 260 13.83 -15.97 6.00
C LEU A 260 15.35 -16.21 5.85
N TYR A 261 15.89 -17.20 6.54
CA TYR A 261 17.28 -17.65 6.35
C TYR A 261 17.56 -18.06 4.91
N SER A 262 16.59 -18.65 4.20
CA SER A 262 16.77 -19.07 2.81
C SER A 262 17.00 -17.90 1.84
N PHE A 263 16.52 -16.71 2.18
CA PHE A 263 16.66 -15.51 1.36
C PHE A 263 18.01 -14.81 1.52
N ARG A 264 18.79 -15.13 2.55
CA ARG A 264 19.99 -14.35 2.93
C ARG A 264 21.07 -14.23 1.85
N LYS A 265 21.12 -15.19 0.92
CA LYS A 265 22.08 -15.18 -0.19
C LYS A 265 21.74 -14.14 -1.27
N VAL A 266 20.46 -13.81 -1.41
CA VAL A 266 19.95 -12.92 -2.46
C VAL A 266 19.58 -11.55 -1.88
N TYR A 267 19.03 -11.53 -0.67
CA TYR A 267 18.55 -10.34 -0.01
C TYR A 267 19.26 -10.16 1.34
N PRO A 268 20.32 -9.34 1.43
CA PRO A 268 21.01 -9.03 2.68
C PRO A 268 20.09 -8.32 3.70
N ILE A 269 19.06 -7.63 3.22
CA ILE A 269 18.13 -6.84 4.03
C ILE A 269 16.70 -7.32 3.80
N LEU A 270 15.97 -7.49 4.89
CA LEU A 270 14.54 -7.76 4.92
C LEU A 270 13.82 -6.57 5.55
N ARG A 271 12.78 -6.05 4.89
CA ARG A 271 11.85 -5.09 5.49
C ARG A 271 10.57 -5.80 5.89
N ILE A 272 10.29 -5.88 7.18
CA ILE A 272 9.16 -6.64 7.71
C ILE A 272 8.03 -5.69 8.08
N HIS A 273 6.91 -5.81 7.38
CA HIS A 273 5.71 -5.04 7.63
C HIS A 273 4.97 -5.64 8.84
N GLN A 274 4.88 -4.88 9.93
CA GLN A 274 4.22 -5.29 11.18
C GLN A 274 2.69 -5.13 11.10
N VAL A 275 2.09 -5.81 10.11
CA VAL A 275 0.68 -5.79 9.72
C VAL A 275 0.18 -7.22 9.58
N SER A 276 -1.14 -7.44 9.57
CA SER A 276 -1.76 -8.78 9.49
C SER A 276 -1.29 -9.72 10.62
N ASP A 277 -1.08 -11.01 10.36
CA ASP A 277 -0.61 -11.96 11.37
C ASP A 277 0.92 -12.02 11.51
N THR A 278 1.65 -11.05 10.95
CA THR A 278 3.11 -11.01 11.01
C THR A 278 3.57 -10.81 12.47
N PRO A 279 4.43 -11.68 13.02
CA PRO A 279 4.91 -11.54 14.38
C PRO A 279 5.83 -10.32 14.53
N ARG A 280 5.94 -9.85 15.77
CA ARG A 280 6.80 -8.70 16.10
C ARG A 280 8.27 -9.07 15.97
N TYR A 281 9.01 -8.18 15.32
CA TYR A 281 10.46 -8.21 15.23
C TYR A 281 11.03 -6.86 15.66
N HIS A 282 12.32 -6.85 15.96
CA HIS A 282 13.09 -5.63 16.20
C HIS A 282 14.30 -5.64 15.27
N GLY A 283 14.33 -4.68 14.35
CA GLY A 283 15.40 -4.49 13.39
C GLY A 283 16.54 -3.60 13.88
N TYR A 284 17.56 -3.42 13.03
CA TYR A 284 18.60 -2.41 13.26
C TYR A 284 18.12 -0.99 12.96
N LYS A 285 17.03 -0.87 12.21
CA LYS A 285 16.37 0.39 11.84
C LYS A 285 14.87 0.15 11.82
N GLN A 286 14.13 1.12 12.34
CA GLN A 286 12.67 1.09 12.32
C GLN A 286 12.15 2.33 11.60
N THR A 287 11.22 2.12 10.68
CA THR A 287 10.46 3.19 10.03
C THR A 287 8.97 2.98 10.32
N TYR A 288 8.11 3.94 9.99
CA TYR A 288 6.67 3.78 10.13
C TYR A 288 6.03 3.88 8.76
N VAL A 289 4.98 3.09 8.53
CA VAL A 289 4.12 3.20 7.36
C VAL A 289 2.73 3.59 7.82
N ASN A 290 2.19 4.63 7.18
CA ASN A 290 0.83 5.09 7.39
C ASN A 290 0.04 4.79 6.12
N HIS A 291 -1.04 4.03 6.23
CA HIS A 291 -1.98 3.85 5.13
C HIS A 291 -3.11 4.86 5.27
N TYR A 292 -3.43 5.52 4.16
CA TYR A 292 -4.48 6.51 4.07
C TYR A 292 -5.51 6.06 3.05
N ILE A 293 -6.76 6.32 3.38
CA ILE A 293 -7.84 6.42 2.41
C ILE A 293 -7.98 7.91 2.13
N TYR A 294 -8.33 8.30 0.91
CA TYR A 294 -8.62 9.68 0.53
C TYR A 294 -10.07 9.79 0.07
N ASN A 295 -10.73 10.88 0.46
CA ASN A 295 -12.15 11.13 0.19
C ASN A 295 -13.07 10.05 0.78
N TYR A 296 -12.70 9.54 1.96
CA TYR A 296 -13.52 8.61 2.73
C TYR A 296 -13.33 8.83 4.24
N GLY A 297 -14.41 8.75 5.01
CA GLY A 297 -14.31 8.84 6.48
C GLY A 297 -13.68 7.57 7.05
N THR A 298 -12.60 7.71 7.82
CA THR A 298 -11.88 6.54 8.37
C THR A 298 -11.75 6.61 9.89
N LYS A 299 -11.96 5.47 10.54
CA LYS A 299 -11.46 5.18 11.89
C LYS A 299 -10.15 4.39 11.83
N ARG A 300 -9.29 4.59 12.82
CA ARG A 300 -8.05 3.81 12.94
C ARG A 300 -8.38 2.34 13.21
N ILE A 301 -7.70 1.45 12.52
CA ILE A 301 -7.76 -0.01 12.68
C ILE A 301 -6.39 -0.52 13.12
N SER A 302 -6.39 -1.52 13.98
CA SER A 302 -5.17 -2.16 14.44
C SER A 302 -4.43 -2.79 13.25
N PRO A 303 -3.09 -2.68 13.17
CA PRO A 303 -2.32 -3.29 12.09
C PRO A 303 -2.59 -4.78 11.90
N LYS A 304 -2.83 -5.52 12.99
CA LYS A 304 -3.13 -6.96 12.94
C LYS A 304 -4.44 -7.29 12.22
N ASP A 305 -5.36 -6.33 12.17
CA ASP A 305 -6.67 -6.47 11.54
C ASP A 305 -6.67 -5.88 10.12
N CYS A 306 -5.48 -5.57 9.57
CA CYS A 306 -5.31 -5.05 8.22
C CYS A 306 -4.49 -6.02 7.36
N PHE A 307 -4.76 -6.08 6.06
CA PHE A 307 -3.93 -6.80 5.08
C PHE A 307 -3.89 -6.03 3.75
N PHE A 308 -2.70 -5.73 3.24
CA PHE A 308 -2.51 -4.96 2.00
C PHE A 308 -1.53 -5.69 1.09
N LEU A 309 -1.99 -6.08 -0.11
CA LEU A 309 -1.17 -6.80 -1.10
C LEU A 309 -1.09 -6.12 -2.47
#